data_AF-A0A7K1G3K6-F1
#
_entry.id   AF-A0A7K1G3K6-F1
#
_cell.length_a   1.000
_cell.length_b   1.000
_cell.length_c   1.000
_cell.angle_alpha   90.00
_cell.angle_beta   90.00
_cell.angle_gamma   90.00
#
_symmetry.space_group_name_H-M   'P 1'
#
loop_
_entity.id
_entity.type
_entity.pdbx_description
1 polymer ?
#
loop_
_entity_poly.entity_id
_entity_poly.type
_entity_poly.pdbx_seq_one_letter_code
_entity_poly.pdbx_strand_id
1 'polypeptide(L)' 'MELPKFLLGDNTDFPDDIFIIHLDYPRFIINLKDDEVEIMEEAEDLDEAELNAEMEGLIVLANEFYDREINRYEE' A
#
# COMPACT_ATOMS: atom_id res chain seq x y z
N MET A 1 -7.47 12.26 15.67
CA MET A 1 -6.50 11.15 15.70
C MET A 1 -5.78 11.21 14.37
N GLU A 2 -4.44 11.26 14.36
CA GLU A 2 -3.68 11.27 13.11
C GLU A 2 -3.44 9.82 12.70
N LEU A 3 -3.98 9.42 11.54
CA LEU A 3 -3.77 8.10 10.99
C LEU A 3 -2.39 8.06 10.31
N PRO A 4 -1.64 6.94 10.42
CA PRO A 4 -0.40 6.78 9.68
C PRO A 4 -0.67 6.68 8.18
N LYS A 5 0.33 6.98 7.36
CA LYS A 5 0.23 6.89 5.89
C LYS A 5 0.05 5.44 5.40
N PHE A 6 0.76 4.50 6.03
CA PHE A 6 0.74 3.09 5.69
C PHE A 6 0.33 2.25 6.90
N LEU A 7 -0.47 1.22 6.64
CA LEU A 7 -0.82 0.17 7.59
C LEU A 7 -0.51 -1.19 6.98
N LEU A 8 -0.03 -2.12 7.81
CA LEU A 8 0.11 -3.52 7.44
C LEU A 8 -1.19 -4.25 7.80
N GLY A 9 -1.80 -4.89 6.81
CA GLY A 9 -3.01 -5.68 6.92
C GLY A 9 -2.69 -7.17 6.92
N ASP A 10 -3.02 -7.84 8.01
CA ASP A 10 -3.01 -9.29 8.14
C ASP A 10 -4.45 -9.80 7.98
N ASN A 11 -4.64 -10.84 7.16
CA ASN A 11 -5.95 -11.42 6.90
C ASN A 11 -5.89 -12.95 7.04
N THR A 12 -6.71 -13.51 7.93
CA THR A 12 -6.72 -14.94 8.23
C THR A 12 -7.21 -15.83 7.09
N ASP A 13 -8.00 -15.29 6.16
CA ASP A 13 -8.44 -16.01 4.95
C ASP A 13 -7.35 -16.02 3.87
N PHE A 14 -6.34 -15.15 4.00
CA PHE A 14 -5.21 -14.97 3.10
C PHE A 14 -3.87 -15.03 3.86
N PRO A 15 -3.54 -16.17 4.50
CA PRO A 15 -2.45 -16.28 5.48
C PRO A 15 -1.05 -16.09 4.88
N ASP A 16 -0.92 -16.22 3.57
CA ASP A 16 0.33 -16.05 2.84
C ASP A 16 0.44 -14.65 2.18
N ASP A 17 -0.62 -13.85 2.22
CA ASP A 17 -0.67 -12.54 1.56
C ASP A 17 -0.37 -11.43 2.57
N ILE A 18 0.28 -10.37 2.10
CA ILE A 18 0.68 -9.24 2.92
C ILE A 18 0.10 -7.99 2.29
N PHE A 19 -0.91 -7.43 2.94
CA PHE A 19 -1.56 -6.24 2.44
C PHE A 19 -0.91 -4.99 3.05
N ILE A 20 -0.61 -4.01 2.21
CA ILE A 20 -0.34 -2.65 2.66
C ILE A 20 -1.49 -1.76 2.25
N ILE A 21 -2.01 -1.03 3.22
CA ILE A 21 -3.09 -0.07 3.03
C ILE A 21 -2.47 1.32 3.08
N HIS A 22 -2.55 2.05 1.96
CA HIS A 22 -2.19 3.46 1.88
C HIS A 22 -3.43 4.32 2.14
N LEU A 23 -3.37 5.14 3.18
CA LEU A 23 -4.49 5.97 3.64
C LEU A 23 -4.41 7.43 3.18
N ASP A 24 -3.29 7.84 2.60
CA ASP A 24 -3.12 9.18 2.00
C ASP A 24 -3.56 9.15 0.53
N TYR A 25 -3.77 10.31 -0.07
CA TYR A 25 -4.14 10.38 -1.49
C TYR A 25 -2.93 10.09 -2.39
N PRO A 26 -3.08 9.28 -3.46
CA PRO A 26 -4.24 8.43 -3.79
C PRO A 26 -4.36 7.22 -2.85
N ARG A 27 -5.58 6.88 -2.42
CA ARG A 27 -5.79 5.72 -1.54
C ARG A 27 -5.76 4.43 -2.34
N PHE A 28 -4.98 3.47 -1.88
CA PHE A 28 -4.89 2.16 -2.49
C PHE A 28 -4.55 1.08 -1.48
N ILE A 29 -4.79 -0.17 -1.88
CA ILE A 29 -4.37 -1.37 -1.18
C ILE A 29 -3.46 -2.13 -2.14
N ILE A 30 -2.27 -2.53 -1.67
CA ILE A 30 -1.36 -3.40 -2.43
C ILE A 30 -1.17 -4.72 -1.70
N ASN A 31 -1.22 -5.83 -2.42
CA ASN A 31 -0.73 -7.12 -1.95
C ASN A 31 0.73 -7.28 -2.37
N LEU A 32 1.67 -7.29 -1.42
CA LEU A 32 3.10 -7.38 -1.70
C LEU A 32 3.54 -8.74 -2.24
N LYS A 33 2.69 -9.76 -2.16
CA LYS A 33 3.03 -11.11 -2.64
C LYS A 33 2.92 -11.23 -4.16
N ASP A 34 1.91 -10.61 -4.75
CA ASP A 34 1.60 -10.69 -6.19
C ASP A 34 1.64 -9.32 -6.89
N ASP A 35 2.00 -8.27 -6.16
CA ASP A 35 2.05 -6.87 -6.62
C ASP A 35 0.69 -6.35 -7.13
N GLU A 36 -0.43 -6.97 -6.71
CA GLU A 36 -1.77 -6.53 -7.09
C GLU A 36 -2.13 -5.24 -6.33
N VAL A 37 -2.53 -4.20 -7.07
CA VAL A 37 -2.90 -2.89 -6.50
C VAL A 37 -4.35 -2.57 -6.83
N GLU A 38 -5.14 -2.34 -5.78
CA GLU A 38 -6.51 -1.86 -5.87
C GLU A 38 -6.57 -0.38 -5.46
N ILE A 39 -6.92 0.48 -6.40
CA ILE A 39 -7.09 1.92 -6.16
C ILE A 39 -8.53 2.17 -5.69
N MET A 40 -8.69 2.90 -4.60
CA MET A 40 -10.02 3.16 -4.01
C MET A 40 -10.68 4.45 -4.52
N GLU A 41 -9.94 5.27 -5.27
CA GLU A 41 -10.42 6.53 -5.83
C GLU A 41 -11.21 6.30 -7.13
N GLU A 42 -12.18 7.18 -7.42
CA GLU A 42 -12.98 7.10 -8.64
C GLU A 42 -12.16 7.58 -9.86
N ALA A 43 -12.26 6.86 -10.99
CA ALA A 43 -11.50 7.14 -12.20
C ALA A 43 -11.77 8.53 -12.82
N GLU A 44 -12.84 9.23 -12.41
CA GLU A 44 -13.19 10.56 -12.91
C GLU A 44 -12.38 11.69 -12.25
N ASP A 45 -11.73 11.44 -11.11
CA ASP A 45 -10.98 12.45 -10.35
C ASP A 45 -9.46 12.50 -10.69
N LEU A 46 -8.98 11.67 -11.63
CA LEU A 46 -7.54 11.42 -11.81
C LEU A 46 -7.07 11.62 -13.26
N ASP A 47 -5.98 12.38 -13.43
CA ASP A 47 -5.14 12.30 -14.63
C ASP A 47 -4.35 10.98 -14.56
N GLU A 48 -4.76 9.98 -15.35
CA GLU A 48 -4.17 8.63 -15.35
C GLU A 48 -2.63 8.65 -15.46
N ALA A 49 -2.05 9.60 -16.19
CA ALA A 49 -0.60 9.66 -16.37
C ALA A 49 0.12 10.12 -15.10
N GLU A 50 -0.45 11.10 -14.40
CA GLU A 50 0.09 11.60 -13.13
C GLU A 50 -0.10 10.56 -12.02
N LEU A 51 -1.26 9.92 -11.97
CA LEU A 51 -1.57 8.85 -11.01
C LEU A 51 -0.59 7.68 -11.12
N ASN A 52 -0.36 7.16 -12.33
CA ASN A 52 0.57 6.05 -12.53
C ASN A 52 2.00 6.40 -12.08
N ALA A 53 2.45 7.62 -12.35
CA ALA A 53 3.76 8.08 -11.94
C ALA A 53 3.88 8.22 -10.41
N GLU A 54 2.83 8.71 -9.73
CA GLU A 54 2.80 8.77 -8.26
C GLU A 54 2.74 7.37 -7.64
N MET A 55 1.93 6.47 -8.21
CA MET A 55 1.77 5.11 -7.72
C MET A 55 3.07 4.32 -7.73
N GLU A 56 3.89 4.40 -8.79
CA GLU A 56 5.20 3.73 -8.82
C GLU A 56 6.06 4.12 -7.61
N GLY A 57 6.06 5.41 -7.25
CA GLY A 57 6.77 5.90 -6.06
C GLY A 57 6.16 5.37 -4.76
N LEU A 58 4.84 5.32 -4.66
CA LEU A 58 4.13 4.84 -3.48
C LEU A 58 4.31 3.33 -3.25
N ILE A 59 4.43 2.53 -4.31
CA ILE A 59 4.72 1.10 -4.23
C ILE A 59 6.12 0.86 -3.66
N VAL A 60 7.12 1.66 -4.06
CA VAL A 60 8.46 1.60 -3.48
C VAL A 60 8.42 1.91 -1.98
N LEU A 61 7.70 2.98 -1.61
CA LEU A 61 7.54 3.36 -0.20
C LEU A 61 6.79 2.31 0.63
N ALA A 62 5.82 1.61 0.03
CA ALA A 62 5.11 0.50 0.67
C ALA A 62 6.06 -0.66 0.98
N ASN A 63 6.91 -1.06 0.02
CA ASN A 63 7.93 -2.08 0.25
C ASN A 63 8.94 -1.68 1.34
N GLU A 64 9.45 -0.45 1.27
CA GLU A 64 10.35 0.08 2.32
C GLU A 64 9.68 0.09 3.70
N PHE A 65 8.38 0.39 3.76
CA PHE A 65 7.60 0.31 4.99
C PHE A 65 7.53 -1.11 5.52
N TYR A 66 7.21 -2.10 4.67
CA TYR A 66 7.19 -3.51 5.06
C TYR A 66 8.53 -3.97 5.61
N ASP A 67 9.62 -3.74 4.87
CA ASP A 67 10.97 -4.11 5.28
C ASP A 67 11.30 -3.52 6.65
N ARG A 68 10.94 -2.24 6.88
CA ARG A 68 11.15 -1.58 8.17
C ARG A 68 10.34 -2.22 9.30
N GLU A 69 9.08 -2.57 9.07
CA GLU A 69 8.23 -3.17 10.09
C GLU A 69 8.71 -4.59 10.43
N ILE A 70 9.06 -5.42 9.44
CA ILE A 70 9.62 -6.75 9.68
C ILE A 70 10.93 -6.68 10.47
N ASN A 71 11.85 -5.79 10.09
CA ASN A 71 13.10 -5.59 10.83
C ASN A 71 12.88 -5.22 12.30
N ARG A 72 11.78 -4.54 12.63
CA ARG A 72 11.42 -4.20 14.02
C ARG A 72 10.78 -5.36 14.78
N TYR A 73 10.14 -6.30 14.10
CA TYR A 73 9.58 -7.50 14.72
C TYR A 73 10.64 -8.57 14.98
N GLU A 74 11.76 -8.55 14.25
CA GLU A 74 12.87 -9.48 14.43
C GLU A 74 13.89 -9.06 15.52
N GLU A 75 13.79 -7.84 16.07
CA GLU A 75 14.52 -7.39 17.30
C GLU A 75 13.71 -7.65 18.59
#